data_AF-A0A928T362-F1
#
_entry.id   AF-A0A928T362-F1
#
_cell.length_a   1.000
_cell.length_b   1.000
_cell.length_c   1.000
_cell.angle_alpha   90.00
_cell.angle_beta   90.00
_cell.angle_gamma   90.00
#
_symmetry.space_group_name_H-M   'P 1'
#
loop_
_entity.id
_entity.type
_entity.pdbx_description
1 polymer ?
#
loop_
_entity_poly.entity_id
_entity_poly.type
_entity_poly.pdbx_seq_one_letter_code
_entity_poly.pdbx_strand_id
1 'polypeptide(L)'
;MDWSRLAGLAFAFALGGCASDAAEAPEPTLRTPGAFVAQEVHAQELHLFRVLGALSLENGQTMLLMRRFEPRPTSFEAARELAKEPDLPIDLALTYAVESEFVAVPYQVVWFRTLNEQDRNALH
;
A
#
# COMPACT_ATOMS: atom_id res chain seq x y z
N MET A 1 10.55 11.51 -68.98
CA MET A 1 11.23 10.28 -68.52
C MET A 1 12.64 10.72 -68.20
N ASP A 2 13.11 10.79 -66.96
CA ASP A 2 12.81 9.96 -65.79
C ASP A 2 12.52 10.79 -64.54
N TRP A 3 11.37 10.50 -63.93
CA TRP A 3 11.05 10.75 -62.54
C TRP A 3 11.71 9.64 -61.73
N SER A 4 12.79 9.90 -61.01
CA SER A 4 13.28 8.96 -60.01
C SER A 4 14.26 9.61 -59.06
N ARG A 5 13.91 9.55 -57.77
CA ARG A 5 14.76 9.70 -56.57
C ARG A 5 14.65 11.08 -55.93
N LEU A 6 13.56 11.30 -55.19
CA LEU A 6 13.37 10.88 -53.78
C LEU A 6 14.12 11.84 -52.85
N ALA A 7 13.36 12.73 -52.22
CA ALA A 7 12.93 12.55 -50.82
C ALA A 7 14.04 13.05 -49.90
N GLY A 8 13.93 14.28 -49.41
CA GLY A 8 12.99 14.55 -48.32
C GLY A 8 13.81 14.50 -47.05
N LEU A 9 14.59 15.57 -46.82
CA LEU A 9 15.44 15.70 -45.65
C LEU A 9 14.54 15.74 -44.41
N ALA A 10 14.68 14.69 -43.62
CA ALA A 10 13.78 14.27 -42.57
C ALA A 10 13.84 15.17 -41.33
N PHE A 11 12.65 15.44 -40.80
CA PHE A 11 12.32 15.45 -39.36
C PHE A 11 13.41 16.00 -38.42
N ALA A 12 13.33 17.31 -38.15
CA ALA A 12 13.82 17.85 -36.91
C ALA A 12 13.05 17.18 -35.77
N PHE A 13 13.73 16.25 -35.09
CA PHE A 13 13.31 15.66 -33.82
C PHE A 13 13.13 16.81 -32.82
N ALA A 14 11.90 17.29 -32.69
CA ALA A 14 11.44 17.90 -31.46
C ALA A 14 11.55 16.81 -30.39
N LEU A 15 12.70 16.74 -29.74
CA LEU A 15 12.84 16.12 -28.44
C LEU A 15 12.02 16.98 -27.47
N GLY A 16 10.69 16.84 -27.55
CA GLY A 16 9.82 17.05 -26.42
C GLY A 16 10.26 16.03 -25.38
N GLY A 17 11.30 16.39 -24.63
CA GLY A 17 11.59 15.77 -23.36
C GLY A 17 10.34 15.99 -22.53
N CYS A 18 9.48 14.98 -22.50
CA CYS A 18 8.60 14.78 -21.37
C CYS A 18 9.53 14.59 -20.16
N ALA A 19 9.98 15.70 -19.59
CA ALA A 19 10.25 15.76 -18.17
C ALA A 19 8.89 15.46 -17.53
N SER A 20 8.60 14.17 -17.39
CA SER A 20 7.62 13.72 -16.44
C SER A 20 8.21 14.16 -15.12
N ASP A 21 7.84 15.36 -14.67
CA ASP A 21 7.79 15.69 -13.26
C ASP A 21 6.99 14.56 -12.64
N ALA A 22 7.71 13.51 -12.21
CA ALA A 22 7.15 12.39 -11.53
C ALA A 22 6.77 12.95 -10.17
N ALA A 23 5.55 13.49 -10.10
CA ALA A 23 4.94 13.88 -8.85
C ALA A 23 5.17 12.74 -7.86
N GLU A 24 5.79 13.07 -6.73
CA GLU A 24 6.13 12.10 -5.70
C GLU A 24 4.86 11.34 -5.34
N ALA A 25 4.92 10.01 -5.42
CA ALA A 25 3.75 9.19 -5.14
C ALA A 25 3.29 9.50 -3.70
N PRO A 26 1.98 9.69 -3.46
CA PRO A 26 1.49 10.05 -2.14
C PRO A 26 1.89 8.98 -1.14
N GLU A 27 2.32 9.41 0.05
CA GLU A 27 2.64 8.48 1.13
C GLU A 27 1.42 7.61 1.48
N PRO A 28 1.64 6.31 1.76
CA PRO A 28 0.55 5.40 2.09
C PRO A 28 -0.15 5.80 3.39
N THR A 29 -1.47 5.66 3.40
CA THR A 29 -2.31 5.94 4.56
C THR A 29 -2.88 4.65 5.14
N LEU A 30 -3.56 4.73 6.28
CA LEU A 30 -4.29 3.62 6.89
C LEU A 30 -5.36 3.00 5.98
N ARG A 31 -5.84 3.75 4.98
CA ARG A 31 -6.85 3.27 4.01
C ARG A 31 -6.23 2.70 2.74
N THR A 32 -4.92 2.83 2.55
CA THR A 32 -4.24 2.41 1.33
C THR A 32 -4.11 0.88 1.29
N PRO A 33 -4.74 0.17 0.33
CA PRO A 33 -4.58 -1.28 0.20
C PRO A 33 -3.12 -1.66 -0.03
N GLY A 34 -2.61 -2.57 0.80
CA GLY A 34 -1.21 -3.00 0.81
C GLY A 34 -0.33 -2.28 1.83
N ALA A 35 -0.85 -1.26 2.53
CA ALA A 35 -0.16 -0.66 3.66
C ALA A 35 0.00 -1.68 4.80
N PHE A 36 1.20 -1.73 5.37
CA PHE A 36 1.46 -2.42 6.62
C PHE A 36 1.37 -1.43 7.76
N VAL A 37 0.59 -1.78 8.78
CA VAL A 37 0.27 -0.90 9.90
C VAL A 37 0.60 -1.61 11.19
N ALA A 38 1.42 -0.99 12.02
CA ALA A 38 1.66 -1.43 13.37
C ALA A 38 0.77 -0.63 14.32
N GLN A 39 0.12 -1.30 15.26
CA GLN A 39 -0.79 -0.68 16.23
C GLN A 39 -0.47 -1.17 17.63
N GLU A 40 -0.41 -0.25 18.60
CA GLU A 40 -0.19 -0.59 20.01
C GLU A 40 -1.46 -1.16 20.63
N VAL A 41 -1.35 -2.37 21.18
CA VAL A 41 -2.48 -3.05 21.82
C VAL A 41 -2.33 -3.00 23.33
N HIS A 42 -1.12 -3.30 23.83
CA HIS A 42 -0.72 -3.18 25.23
C HIS A 42 0.65 -2.50 25.30
N ALA A 43 1.03 -1.98 26.46
CA ALA A 43 2.30 -1.25 26.62
C ALA A 43 3.48 -2.10 26.10
N GLN A 44 4.13 -1.61 25.03
CA GLN A 44 5.25 -2.26 24.33
C GLN A 44 4.90 -3.52 23.52
N GLU A 45 3.63 -3.79 23.24
CA GLU A 45 3.19 -4.85 22.33
C GLU A 45 2.43 -4.26 21.14
N LEU A 46 2.97 -4.45 19.95
CA LEU A 46 2.33 -4.03 18.70
C LEU A 46 1.75 -5.24 17.96
N HIS A 47 0.56 -5.07 17.41
CA HIS A 47 0.06 -5.93 16.35
C HIS A 47 0.51 -5.38 14.99
N LEU A 48 0.89 -6.29 14.10
CA LEU A 48 1.19 -5.97 12.70
C LEU A 48 0.02 -6.39 11.80
N PHE A 49 -0.48 -5.42 11.04
CA PHE A 49 -1.58 -5.60 10.10
C PHE A 49 -1.13 -5.29 8.69
N ARG A 50 -1.84 -5.86 7.71
CA ARG A 50 -1.84 -5.41 6.32
C ARG A 50 -3.25 -5.01 5.92
N VAL A 51 -3.40 -3.79 5.42
CA VAL A 51 -4.67 -3.26 4.91
C VAL A 51 -4.97 -3.96 3.59
N LEU A 52 -6.11 -4.64 3.52
CA LEU A 52 -6.62 -5.28 2.32
C LEU A 52 -7.59 -4.35 1.57
N GLY A 53 -8.34 -3.55 2.31
CA GLY A 53 -9.26 -2.57 1.75
C GLY A 53 -9.92 -1.71 2.82
N ALA A 54 -10.74 -0.75 2.37
CA ALA A 54 -11.55 0.09 3.23
C ALA A 54 -12.95 0.24 2.62
N LEU A 55 -13.98 0.18 3.45
CA LEU A 55 -15.37 0.32 3.05
C LEU A 55 -16.02 1.46 3.82
N SER A 56 -16.63 2.40 3.11
CA SER A 56 -17.46 3.44 3.72
C SER A 56 -18.82 2.87 4.08
N LEU A 57 -19.24 3.07 5.33
CA LEU A 57 -20.54 2.66 5.85
C LEU A 57 -21.53 3.82 5.74
N GLU A 58 -22.84 3.52 5.68
CA GLU A 58 -23.90 4.52 5.53
C GLU A 58 -23.93 5.55 6.67
N ASN A 59 -23.48 5.17 7.86
CA ASN A 59 -23.38 6.03 9.03
C ASN A 59 -22.15 6.97 9.01
N GLY A 60 -21.41 7.02 7.90
CA GLY A 60 -20.22 7.85 7.72
C GLY A 60 -18.94 7.26 8.31
N GLN A 61 -18.99 6.08 8.93
CA GLN A 61 -17.79 5.39 9.41
C GLN A 61 -17.05 4.70 8.26
N THR A 62 -15.77 4.40 8.48
CA THR A 62 -14.97 3.58 7.58
C THR A 62 -14.59 2.28 8.28
N MET A 63 -14.90 1.16 7.65
CA MET A 63 -14.47 -0.17 8.07
C MET A 63 -13.19 -0.54 7.32
N LEU A 64 -12.14 -0.86 8.06
CA LEU A 64 -10.87 -1.33 7.53
C LEU A 64 -10.91 -2.85 7.45
N LEU A 65 -10.63 -3.41 6.28
CA LEU A 65 -10.44 -4.84 6.07
C LEU A 65 -8.95 -5.12 6.10
N MET A 66 -8.52 -6.01 6.99
CA MET A 66 -7.10 -6.20 7.29
C MET A 66 -6.76 -7.68 7.44
N ARG A 67 -5.49 -8.01 7.24
CA ARG A 67 -4.87 -9.26 7.69
C ARG A 67 -4.01 -8.98 8.92
N ARG A 68 -4.01 -9.87 9.91
CA ARG A 68 -3.11 -9.79 11.08
C ARG A 68 -2.02 -10.86 10.99
N PHE A 69 -0.79 -10.49 11.26
CA PHE A 69 0.35 -11.43 11.30
C PHE A 69 0.63 -11.89 12.73
N GLU A 70 1.30 -13.04 12.88
CA GLU A 70 1.66 -13.60 14.20
C GLU A 70 2.73 -12.79 14.95
N PRO A 71 3.79 -12.26 14.31
CA PRO A 71 4.81 -11.51 15.03
C PRO A 71 4.23 -10.34 15.83
N ARG A 72 4.74 -10.18 17.06
CA ARG A 72 4.38 -9.13 18.01
C ARG A 72 5.59 -8.21 18.23
N PRO A 73 5.90 -7.30 17.29
CA PRO A 73 7.01 -6.38 17.47
C PRO A 73 6.81 -5.50 18.70
N THR A 74 7.92 -5.17 19.36
CA THR A 74 7.92 -4.30 20.55
C THR A 74 8.18 -2.83 20.24
N SER A 75 8.41 -2.50 18.96
CA SER A 75 8.63 -1.13 18.49
C SER A 75 8.17 -0.97 17.03
N PHE A 76 7.87 0.27 16.64
CA PHE A 76 7.49 0.59 15.26
C PHE A 76 8.62 0.32 14.26
N GLU A 77 9.87 0.47 14.68
CA GLU A 77 11.04 0.15 13.85
C GLU A 77 11.17 -1.35 13.61
N ALA A 78 11.01 -2.17 14.66
CA ALA A 78 10.99 -3.63 14.51
C ALA A 78 9.83 -4.08 13.60
N ALA A 79 8.66 -3.45 13.75
CA ALA A 79 7.51 -3.71 12.88
C ALA A 79 7.78 -3.34 11.41
N ARG A 80 8.49 -2.23 11.16
CA ARG A 80 8.92 -1.82 9.81
C ARG A 80 9.82 -2.85 9.16
N GLU A 81 10.80 -3.39 9.88
CA GLU A 81 11.70 -4.40 9.32
C GLU A 81 10.96 -5.71 9.06
N LEU A 82 10.13 -6.19 10.00
CA LEU A 82 9.29 -7.37 9.81
C LEU A 82 8.35 -7.22 8.61
N ALA A 83 7.71 -6.06 8.44
CA ALA A 83 6.77 -5.80 7.35
C ALA A 83 7.36 -5.95 5.94
N LYS A 84 8.69 -5.91 5.80
CA LYS A 84 9.37 -6.12 4.52
C LYS A 84 9.48 -7.61 4.17
N GLU A 85 9.35 -8.51 5.14
CA GLU A 85 9.45 -9.94 4.92
C GLU A 85 8.30 -10.43 4.00
N PRO A 86 8.60 -11.26 2.99
CA PRO A 86 7.58 -11.75 2.06
C PRO A 86 6.60 -12.72 2.74
N ASP A 87 7.11 -13.59 3.61
CA ASP A 87 6.42 -14.80 4.08
C ASP A 87 6.15 -14.77 5.60
N LEU A 88 5.64 -13.63 6.10
CA LEU A 88 5.26 -13.49 7.51
C LEU A 88 4.14 -14.49 7.87
N PRO A 89 4.28 -15.24 8.98
CA PRO A 89 3.21 -16.10 9.49
C PRO A 89 1.93 -15.30 9.75
N ILE A 90 0.80 -15.84 9.29
CA ILE A 90 -0.51 -15.19 9.36
C ILE A 90 -1.26 -15.71 10.58
N ASP A 91 -1.71 -14.80 11.42
CA ASP A 91 -2.55 -15.10 12.59
C ASP A 91 -4.03 -15.08 12.20
N LEU A 92 -4.48 -13.98 11.57
CA LEU A 92 -5.84 -13.86 11.04
C LEU A 92 -5.78 -13.46 9.57
N ALA A 93 -6.25 -14.34 8.69
CA ALA A 93 -6.26 -14.13 7.25
C ALA A 93 -7.11 -12.91 6.83
N LEU A 94 -8.23 -12.70 7.53
CA LEU A 94 -9.13 -11.56 7.39
C LEU A 94 -9.68 -11.17 8.78
N THR A 95 -9.59 -9.88 9.09
CA THR A 95 -10.20 -9.24 10.26
C THR A 95 -10.65 -7.84 9.86
N TYR A 96 -11.44 -7.19 10.71
CA TYR A 96 -11.93 -5.84 10.45
C TYR A 96 -11.85 -4.98 11.71
N ALA A 97 -11.74 -3.67 11.50
CA ALA A 97 -11.86 -2.68 12.56
C ALA A 97 -12.59 -1.45 12.03
N VAL A 98 -13.34 -0.77 12.90
CA VAL A 98 -13.83 0.57 12.59
C VAL A 98 -12.66 1.53 12.73
N GLU A 99 -12.41 2.37 11.71
CA GLU A 99 -11.26 3.26 11.70
C GLU A 99 -11.18 4.15 12.93
N SER A 100 -12.32 4.67 13.40
CA SER A 100 -12.37 5.51 14.61
C SER A 100 -11.88 4.78 15.88
N GLU A 101 -12.13 3.48 15.98
CA GLU A 101 -11.65 2.65 17.09
C GLU A 101 -10.16 2.31 16.89
N PHE A 102 -9.76 2.08 15.65
CA PHE A 102 -8.37 1.74 15.31
C PHE A 102 -7.41 2.90 15.63
N VAL A 103 -7.78 4.12 15.25
CA VAL A 103 -6.96 5.33 15.47
C VAL A 103 -7.05 5.87 16.91
N ALA A 104 -7.88 5.28 17.77
CA ALA A 104 -7.99 5.65 19.17
C ALA A 104 -6.75 5.24 20.00
N VAL A 105 -5.90 4.38 19.43
CA VAL A 105 -4.62 3.94 20.02
C VAL A 105 -3.46 4.29 19.08
N PRO A 106 -2.22 4.42 19.60
CA PRO A 106 -1.06 4.70 18.77
C PRO A 106 -0.87 3.69 17.63
N TYR A 107 -0.64 4.19 16.42
CA TYR A 107 -0.37 3.37 15.24
C TYR A 107 0.60 4.08 14.29
N GLN A 108 1.22 3.32 13.38
CA GLN A 108 2.01 3.87 12.28
C GLN A 108 1.87 2.99 11.02
N VAL A 109 1.79 3.62 9.86
CA VAL A 109 2.05 2.94 8.58
C VAL A 109 3.55 2.73 8.49
N VAL A 110 3.99 1.49 8.59
CA VAL A 110 5.42 1.15 8.72
C VAL A 110 6.05 0.73 7.39
N TRP A 111 5.24 0.23 6.45
CA TRP A 111 5.69 -0.17 5.12
C TRP A 111 4.53 -0.21 4.14
N PHE A 112 4.83 -0.32 2.85
CA PHE A 112 3.83 -0.48 1.80
C PHE A 112 4.35 -1.36 0.67
N ARG A 113 3.50 -2.30 0.23
CA ARG A 113 3.66 -2.97 -1.06
C ARG A 113 2.28 -3.36 -1.60
N THR A 114 2.14 -3.30 -2.91
CA THR A 114 0.89 -3.68 -3.60
C THR A 114 0.42 -5.06 -3.18
N LEU A 115 -0.90 -5.25 -3.10
CA LEU A 115 -1.52 -6.54 -2.78
C LEU A 115 -1.08 -7.62 -3.78
N ASN A 116 -0.80 -8.81 -3.27
CA ASN A 116 -0.59 -9.98 -4.12
C ASN A 116 -1.96 -10.63 -4.44
N GLU A 117 -1.94 -11.71 -5.22
CA GLU A 117 -3.18 -12.41 -5.61
C GLU A 117 -3.89 -13.04 -4.40
N GLN A 118 -3.14 -13.64 -3.49
CA GLN A 118 -3.68 -14.21 -2.25
C GLN A 118 -4.40 -13.17 -1.39
N ASP A 119 -3.88 -11.95 -1.31
CA ASP A 119 -4.50 -10.85 -0.57
C ASP A 119 -5.81 -10.38 -1.23
N ARG A 120 -5.83 -10.30 -2.57
CA ARG A 120 -7.04 -9.92 -3.31
C ARG A 120 -8.13 -10.98 -3.17
N ASN A 121 -7.76 -12.25 -3.24
CA ASN A 121 -8.69 -13.36 -3.11
C ASN A 121 -9.29 -13.47 -1.70
N ALA A 122 -8.61 -12.96 -0.66
CA ALA A 122 -9.16 -12.93 0.70
C ALA A 122 -10.34 -11.96 0.88
N LEU A 123 -10.64 -11.12 -0.12
CA LEU A 123 -11.76 -10.16 -0.11
C LEU A 123 -13.03 -10.68 -0.82
N HIS A 124 -12.97 -11.87 -1.43
CA HIS A 124 -14.05 -12.49 -2.18
C HIS A 124 -14.59 -13.74 -1.47
#